data_AF-A0A3Q3GE17-F1
#
_entry.id   AF-A0A3Q3GE17-F1
#
_cell.length_a   1.000
_cell.length_b   1.000
_cell.length_c   1.000
_cell.angle_alpha   90.00
_cell.angle_beta   90.00
_cell.angle_gamma   90.00
#
_symmetry.space_group_name_H-M   'P 1'
#
loop_
_entity.id
_entity.type
_entity.pdbx_description
1 polymer ?
#
loop_
_entity_poly.entity_id
_entity_poly.type
_entity_poly.pdbx_seq_one_letter_code
_entity_poly.pdbx_strand_id
1 'polypeptide(L)'
;MSLSILSGYTSSLGNLTKQTLKKNKNADSSYTPPSVKELQKVLFGGKRFGNHLDEVWPNLFIGDMSVANDRYSLWKQGITHVVNAAHGRMYFRVLVHCAVGVSRSASLVLAYLMIHHGYTLLDAIGKVKERRWIFPNGGFLRQLRALDVKLRKK
;
A
#
# COMPACT_ATOMS: atom_id res chain seq x y z
N MET A 1 54.51 -20.44 1.96
CA MET A 1 54.35 -19.16 1.24
C MET A 1 53.70 -18.17 2.19
N SER A 2 54.45 -17.13 2.53
CA SER A 2 54.04 -16.05 3.42
C SER A 2 53.12 -15.08 2.69
N LEU A 3 52.10 -14.55 3.37
CA LEU A 3 51.48 -13.27 3.01
C LEU A 3 51.03 -12.54 4.28
N SER A 4 51.99 -11.82 4.83
CA SER A 4 51.94 -10.88 5.93
C SER A 4 51.28 -9.56 5.52
N ILE A 5 49.95 -9.47 5.39
CA ILE A 5 49.28 -8.18 5.15
C ILE A 5 47.95 -8.09 5.91
N LEU A 6 48.00 -8.10 7.25
CA LEU A 6 46.87 -7.61 8.05
C LEU A 6 47.29 -7.06 9.43
N SER A 7 48.45 -6.42 9.52
CA SER A 7 48.91 -5.76 10.76
C SER A 7 49.10 -4.25 10.63
N GLY A 8 48.84 -3.64 9.46
CA GLY A 8 49.14 -2.22 9.20
C GLY A 8 47.94 -1.28 9.01
N TYR A 9 46.71 -1.80 8.91
CA TYR A 9 45.55 -0.99 8.48
C TYR A 9 44.71 -0.37 9.61
N THR A 10 44.97 -0.71 10.88
CA THR A 10 44.10 -0.30 11.98
C THR A 10 44.44 1.07 12.59
N SER A 11 45.59 1.67 12.24
CA SER A 11 46.03 2.94 12.84
C SER A 11 45.66 4.21 12.05
N SER A 12 45.30 4.09 10.75
CA SER A 12 45.02 5.25 9.88
C SER A 12 43.53 5.62 9.79
N LEU A 13 42.62 4.65 9.94
CA LEU A 13 41.16 4.90 9.94
C LEU A 13 40.64 5.61 11.20
N GLY A 14 41.38 5.54 12.32
CA GLY A 14 41.02 6.23 13.57
C GLY A 14 41.26 7.74 13.56
N ASN A 15 42.09 8.26 12.66
CA ASN A 15 42.42 9.68 12.57
C ASN A 15 41.65 10.41 11.46
N LEU A 16 41.29 9.72 10.36
CA LEU A 16 40.47 10.29 9.28
C LEU A 16 39.02 10.58 9.71
N THR A 17 38.49 9.79 10.66
CA THR A 17 37.16 9.98 11.26
C THR A 17 37.13 11.14 12.25
N LYS A 18 38.21 11.36 13.03
CA LYS A 18 38.31 12.49 13.97
C LYS A 18 38.53 13.85 13.29
N GLN A 19 39.17 13.88 12.11
CA GLN A 19 39.31 15.11 11.32
C GLN A 19 38.02 15.49 10.60
N THR A 20 37.22 14.52 10.17
CA THR A 20 35.92 14.76 9.50
C THR A 20 34.83 15.18 10.49
N LEU A 21 34.87 14.70 11.74
CA LEU A 21 33.98 15.14 12.83
C LEU A 21 34.38 16.48 13.47
N LYS A 22 35.50 17.07 13.05
CA LYS A 22 35.90 18.45 13.35
C LYS A 22 35.47 19.44 12.25
N LYS A 23 34.59 19.03 11.32
CA LYS A 23 33.96 19.95 10.39
C LYS A 23 32.81 20.67 11.09
N ASN A 24 33.15 21.83 11.66
CA ASN A 24 32.29 22.99 11.89
C ASN A 24 30.92 22.73 12.55
N LYS A 25 30.90 22.67 13.88
CA LYS A 25 29.68 22.86 14.71
C LYS A 25 29.11 24.31 14.64
N ASN A 26 29.68 25.19 13.82
CA ASN A 26 29.33 26.61 13.74
C ASN A 26 28.62 27.03 12.45
N ALA A 27 28.12 26.09 11.63
CA ALA A 27 27.39 26.40 10.39
C ALA A 27 25.91 25.95 10.39
N ASP A 28 25.41 25.35 11.47
CA ASP A 28 24.08 24.72 11.52
C ASP A 28 23.13 25.36 12.55
N SER A 29 23.56 26.44 13.22
CA SER A 29 22.78 27.09 14.30
C SER A 29 21.78 28.16 13.81
N SER A 30 21.76 28.50 12.52
CA SER A 30 20.93 29.59 11.99
C SER A 30 19.89 29.15 10.97
N TYR A 31 19.73 27.83 10.75
CA TYR A 31 18.67 27.36 9.87
C TYR A 31 17.34 27.33 10.62
N THR A 32 16.47 28.26 10.26
CA THR A 32 15.06 28.22 10.64
C THR A 32 14.26 27.71 9.43
N PRO A 33 13.61 26.53 9.54
CA PRO A 33 12.76 26.04 8.46
C PRO A 33 11.66 27.06 8.13
N PRO A 34 11.46 27.41 6.84
CA PRO A 34 10.38 28.28 6.43
C PRO A 34 9.00 27.71 6.79
N SER A 35 7.99 28.57 6.88
CA SER A 35 6.62 28.15 7.08
C SER A 35 6.07 27.36 5.88
N VAL A 36 5.05 26.54 6.12
CA VAL A 36 4.38 25.76 5.06
C VAL A 36 3.91 26.65 3.90
N LYS A 37 3.42 27.86 4.19
CA LYS A 37 2.96 28.81 3.16
C LYS A 37 4.11 29.27 2.26
N GLU A 38 5.27 29.55 2.85
CA GLU A 38 6.46 29.95 2.10
C GLU A 38 6.98 28.80 1.23
N LEU A 39 7.03 27.58 1.79
CA LEU A 39 7.40 26.38 1.04
C LEU A 39 6.44 26.12 -0.14
N GLN A 40 5.12 26.19 0.08
CA GLN A 40 4.13 26.05 -0.98
C GLN A 40 4.33 27.09 -2.09
N LYS A 41 4.58 28.36 -1.74
CA LYS A 41 4.84 29.43 -2.72
C LYS A 41 6.05 29.13 -3.60
N VAL A 42 7.12 28.60 -3.02
CA VAL A 42 8.31 28.16 -3.78
C VAL A 42 7.96 27.00 -4.71
N LEU A 43 7.24 25.99 -4.22
CA LEU A 43 6.85 24.81 -4.99
C LEU A 43 5.88 25.11 -6.15
N PHE A 44 5.06 26.17 -6.05
CA PHE A 44 4.18 26.60 -7.14
C PHE A 44 4.93 27.08 -8.40
N GLY A 45 6.19 27.49 -8.25
CA GLY A 45 7.08 27.87 -9.34
C GLY A 45 7.92 26.67 -9.80
N GLY A 46 7.57 26.06 -10.94
CA GLY A 46 8.32 24.92 -11.47
C GLY A 46 7.70 24.31 -12.72
N LYS A 47 8.40 23.33 -13.30
CA LYS A 47 7.91 22.54 -14.44
C LYS A 47 6.72 21.70 -13.99
N ARG A 48 5.51 22.07 -14.42
CA ARG A 48 4.25 21.44 -13.97
C ARG A 48 3.98 20.05 -14.55
N PHE A 49 4.68 19.72 -15.63
CA PHE A 49 4.60 18.44 -16.31
C PHE A 49 5.99 17.81 -16.30
N GLY A 50 6.22 16.91 -15.35
CA GLY A 50 7.35 15.99 -15.37
C GLY A 50 7.12 14.87 -16.38
N ASN A 51 8.16 14.12 -16.71
CA ASN A 51 7.98 12.87 -17.42
C ASN A 51 7.33 11.84 -16.47
N HIS A 52 6.94 10.67 -16.97
CA HIS A 52 6.47 9.57 -16.10
C HIS A 52 7.54 9.11 -15.09
N LEU A 53 8.82 9.38 -15.37
CA LEU A 53 9.97 9.10 -14.53
C LEU A 53 11.04 10.17 -14.75
N ASP A 54 11.51 10.80 -13.69
CA ASP A 54 12.59 11.79 -13.72
C ASP A 54 13.66 11.45 -12.68
N GLU A 55 14.94 11.57 -13.04
CA GLU A 55 16.05 11.51 -12.09
C GLU A 55 16.12 12.85 -11.34
N VAL A 56 15.89 12.83 -10.03
CA VAL A 56 15.85 14.04 -9.20
C VAL A 56 17.14 14.22 -8.39
N TRP A 57 17.95 13.17 -8.31
CA TRP A 57 19.25 13.12 -7.65
C TRP A 57 20.03 11.92 -8.19
N PRO A 58 21.39 11.90 -8.18
CA PRO A 58 22.17 10.78 -8.71
C PRO A 58 21.68 9.41 -8.22
N ASN A 59 21.19 8.59 -9.15
CA ASN A 59 20.59 7.26 -8.94
C ASN A 59 19.30 7.25 -8.09
N LEU A 60 18.59 8.38 -8.01
CA LEU A 60 17.33 8.51 -7.29
C LEU A 60 16.28 9.16 -8.19
N PHE A 61 15.21 8.42 -8.42
CA PHE A 61 14.18 8.76 -9.38
C PHE A 61 12.84 8.98 -8.68
N ILE A 62 12.05 9.92 -9.20
CA ILE A 62 10.63 10.07 -8.88
C ILE A 62 9.84 9.68 -10.14
N GLY A 63 8.88 8.78 -9.98
CA GLY A 63 8.01 8.33 -11.06
C GLY A 63 6.58 8.14 -10.61
N ASP A 64 5.68 8.06 -11.57
CA ASP A 64 4.26 7.87 -11.33
C ASP A 64 3.82 6.39 -11.40
N MET A 65 2.52 6.15 -11.28
CA MET A 65 1.94 4.80 -11.34
C MET A 65 2.11 4.15 -12.71
N SER A 66 2.25 4.93 -13.78
CA SER A 66 2.41 4.42 -15.16
C SER A 66 3.76 3.72 -15.28
N VAL A 67 4.85 4.41 -14.94
CA VAL A 67 6.20 3.81 -15.01
C VAL A 67 6.38 2.69 -13.98
N ALA A 68 5.75 2.80 -12.81
CA ALA A 68 5.83 1.76 -11.78
C ALA A 68 5.27 0.40 -12.25
N ASN A 69 4.34 0.38 -13.22
CA ASN A 69 3.79 -0.85 -13.80
C ASN A 69 4.49 -1.28 -15.11
N ASP A 70 5.34 -0.45 -15.69
CA ASP A 70 6.11 -0.77 -16.88
C ASP A 70 7.46 -1.39 -16.52
N ARG A 71 7.46 -2.73 -16.41
CA ARG A 71 8.66 -3.52 -16.10
C ARG A 71 9.79 -3.31 -17.12
N TYR A 72 9.46 -3.08 -18.40
CA TYR A 72 10.47 -2.88 -19.42
C TYR A 72 11.15 -1.51 -19.26
N SER A 73 10.37 -0.46 -19.03
CA SER A 73 10.92 0.87 -18.78
C SER A 73 11.77 0.92 -17.52
N LEU A 74 11.36 0.29 -16.42
CA LEU A 74 12.16 0.20 -15.20
C LEU A 74 13.51 -0.51 -15.43
N TRP A 75 13.48 -1.65 -16.13
CA TRP A 75 14.68 -2.39 -16.50
C TRP A 75 15.60 -1.59 -17.41
N LYS A 76 15.04 -0.94 -18.44
CA LYS A 76 15.79 -0.12 -19.41
C LYS A 76 16.50 1.06 -18.73
N GLN A 77 15.92 1.60 -17.66
CA GLN A 77 16.50 2.69 -16.86
C GLN A 77 17.43 2.20 -15.74
N GLY A 78 17.66 0.89 -15.62
CA GLY A 78 18.56 0.32 -14.61
C GLY A 78 18.03 0.39 -13.17
N ILE A 79 16.71 0.54 -12.98
CA ILE A 79 16.10 0.59 -11.64
C ILE A 79 16.23 -0.77 -10.96
N THR A 80 16.90 -0.81 -9.82
CA THR A 80 17.10 -2.05 -9.05
C THR A 80 16.15 -2.21 -7.86
N HIS A 81 15.57 -1.11 -7.36
CA HIS A 81 14.66 -1.10 -6.22
C HIS A 81 13.50 -0.13 -6.47
N VAL A 82 12.28 -0.56 -6.16
CA VAL A 82 11.08 0.28 -6.24
C VAL A 82 10.48 0.41 -4.85
N VAL A 83 10.30 1.65 -4.38
CA VAL A 83 9.60 1.95 -3.13
C VAL A 83 8.22 2.51 -3.47
N ASN A 84 7.16 1.73 -3.20
CA ASN A 84 5.80 2.17 -3.44
C ASN A 84 5.25 2.95 -2.23
N ALA A 85 5.31 4.28 -2.31
CA ALA A 85 4.76 5.18 -1.29
C ALA A 85 3.22 5.24 -1.29
N ALA A 86 2.55 4.69 -2.31
CA ALA A 86 1.11 4.54 -2.41
C ALA A 86 0.68 3.07 -2.26
N HIS A 87 1.47 2.26 -1.53
CA HIS A 87 1.12 0.88 -1.27
C HIS A 87 -0.17 0.80 -0.46
N GLY A 88 -1.24 0.42 -1.14
CA GLY A 88 -2.51 0.07 -0.54
C GLY A 88 -3.03 -1.17 -1.24
N ARG A 89 -3.72 -2.03 -0.50
CA ARG A 89 -4.57 -3.02 -1.15
C ARG A 89 -5.66 -2.22 -1.88
N MET A 90 -5.63 -2.22 -3.21
CA MET A 90 -6.82 -1.93 -4.00
C MET A 90 -7.83 -3.04 -3.72
N TYR A 91 -8.53 -2.94 -2.59
CA TYR A 91 -9.68 -3.77 -2.34
C TYR A 91 -10.74 -3.32 -3.34
N PHE A 92 -11.11 -4.20 -4.27
CA PHE A 92 -12.34 -4.05 -5.02
C PHE A 92 -13.47 -3.93 -4.00
N ARG A 93 -14.01 -2.72 -3.83
CA ARG A 93 -15.14 -2.47 -2.92
C ARG A 93 -16.42 -2.72 -3.71
N VAL A 94 -17.12 -3.79 -3.37
CA VAL A 94 -18.39 -4.15 -3.98
C VAL A 94 -19.54 -3.72 -3.07
N LEU A 95 -20.44 -2.90 -3.60
CA LEU A 95 -21.70 -2.54 -2.94
C LEU A 95 -22.82 -3.41 -3.49
N VAL A 96 -23.48 -4.18 -2.62
CA VAL A 96 -24.70 -4.91 -2.96
C VAL A 96 -25.88 -4.19 -2.31
N HIS A 97 -26.76 -3.58 -3.12
CA HIS A 97 -27.89 -2.79 -2.61
C HIS A 97 -29.24 -3.28 -3.14
N CYS A 98 -30.30 -2.83 -2.48
CA CYS A 98 -31.67 -2.88 -3.01
C CYS A 98 -32.32 -1.52 -2.69
N ALA A 99 -33.62 -1.48 -2.34
CA ALA A 99 -34.26 -0.24 -1.90
C ALA A 99 -33.74 0.24 -0.53
N VAL A 100 -33.78 -0.63 0.49
CA VAL A 100 -33.37 -0.29 1.88
C VAL A 100 -32.24 -1.18 2.42
N GLY A 101 -31.77 -2.12 1.62
CA GLY A 101 -30.64 -2.98 1.98
C GLY A 101 -30.94 -4.03 3.06
N VAL A 102 -32.19 -4.50 3.17
CA VAL A 102 -32.65 -5.42 4.24
C VAL A 102 -32.95 -6.83 3.73
N SER A 103 -33.54 -6.96 2.54
CA SER A 103 -34.11 -8.23 2.06
C SER A 103 -33.40 -8.78 0.81
N ARG A 104 -33.61 -8.18 -0.36
CA ARG A 104 -33.04 -8.65 -1.64
C ARG A 104 -31.50 -8.70 -1.64
N SER A 105 -30.85 -7.58 -1.33
CA SER A 105 -29.39 -7.50 -1.27
C SER A 105 -28.80 -8.36 -0.16
N ALA A 106 -29.43 -8.39 1.01
CA ALA A 106 -29.02 -9.24 2.12
C ALA A 106 -29.01 -10.72 1.71
N SER A 107 -30.05 -11.17 1.00
CA SER A 107 -30.16 -12.56 0.52
C SER A 107 -29.00 -12.93 -0.41
N LEU A 108 -28.60 -12.03 -1.32
CA LEU A 108 -27.45 -12.25 -2.20
C LEU A 108 -26.14 -12.34 -1.42
N VAL A 109 -25.93 -11.46 -0.44
CA VAL A 109 -24.72 -11.49 0.41
C VAL A 109 -24.67 -12.78 1.23
N LEU A 110 -25.80 -13.22 1.80
CA LEU A 110 -25.88 -14.49 2.52
C LEU A 110 -25.52 -15.67 1.62
N ALA A 111 -26.12 -15.74 0.43
CA ALA A 111 -25.80 -16.79 -0.54
C ALA A 111 -24.32 -16.77 -0.95
N TYR A 112 -23.74 -15.59 -1.17
CA TYR A 112 -22.33 -15.43 -1.48
C TYR A 112 -21.42 -16.00 -0.37
N LEU A 113 -21.71 -15.66 0.90
CA LEU A 113 -20.98 -16.18 2.05
C LEU A 113 -21.09 -17.70 2.17
N MET A 114 -22.27 -18.26 1.89
CA MET A 114 -22.46 -19.71 1.90
C MET A 114 -21.67 -20.40 0.79
N ILE A 115 -21.70 -19.86 -0.44
CA ILE A 115 -21.09 -20.48 -1.63
C ILE A 115 -19.56 -20.35 -1.63
N HIS A 116 -19.03 -19.17 -1.33
CA HIS A 116 -17.60 -18.87 -1.50
C HIS A 116 -16.79 -18.95 -0.21
N HIS A 117 -17.45 -18.83 0.95
CA HIS A 117 -16.77 -18.86 2.25
C HIS A 117 -17.18 -20.06 3.12
N GLY A 118 -18.05 -20.95 2.61
CA GLY A 118 -18.40 -22.22 3.26
C GLY A 118 -19.30 -22.09 4.51
N TYR A 119 -19.80 -20.90 4.81
CA TYR A 119 -20.67 -20.68 5.96
C TYR A 119 -21.98 -21.47 5.85
N THR A 120 -22.51 -21.95 6.99
CA THR A 120 -23.91 -22.39 7.03
C THR A 120 -24.84 -21.20 6.85
N LEU A 121 -26.10 -21.45 6.52
CA LEU A 121 -27.08 -20.37 6.51
C LEU A 121 -27.12 -19.62 7.85
N LEU A 122 -27.03 -20.35 8.97
CA LEU A 122 -27.07 -19.74 10.31
C LEU A 122 -25.82 -18.88 10.57
N ASP A 123 -24.63 -19.38 10.22
CA ASP A 123 -23.38 -18.63 10.39
C ASP A 123 -23.36 -17.38 9.52
N ALA A 124 -23.79 -17.48 8.26
CA ALA A 124 -23.88 -16.35 7.35
C ALA A 124 -24.84 -15.28 7.89
N ILE A 125 -26.01 -15.69 8.41
CA ILE A 125 -26.97 -14.77 9.04
C ILE A 125 -26.34 -14.10 10.26
N GLY A 126 -25.72 -14.87 11.17
CA GLY A 126 -25.04 -14.35 12.34
C GLY A 126 -24.01 -13.30 11.95
N LYS A 127 -23.15 -13.64 10.99
CA LYS A 127 -22.05 -12.79 10.52
C LYS A 127 -22.53 -11.46 9.94
N VAL A 128 -23.57 -11.47 9.11
CA VAL A 128 -24.11 -10.24 8.51
C VAL A 128 -24.89 -9.43 9.55
N LYS A 129 -25.66 -10.09 10.41
CA LYS A 129 -26.51 -9.44 11.43
C LYS A 129 -25.71 -8.70 12.49
N GLU A 130 -24.47 -9.10 12.77
CA GLU A 130 -23.52 -8.36 13.63
C GLU A 130 -23.26 -6.93 13.16
N ARG A 131 -23.34 -6.68 11.84
CA ARG A 131 -22.95 -5.40 11.23
C ARG A 131 -24.12 -4.65 10.62
N ARG A 132 -25.21 -5.33 10.28
CA ARG A 132 -26.38 -4.72 9.63
C ARG A 132 -27.65 -5.48 9.97
N TRP A 133 -28.71 -4.73 10.31
CA TRP A 133 -30.04 -5.31 10.42
C TRP A 133 -30.52 -5.79 9.04
N ILE A 134 -30.77 -7.10 8.95
CA ILE A 134 -31.26 -7.77 7.74
C ILE A 134 -32.51 -8.58 8.06
N PHE A 135 -33.40 -8.68 7.08
CA PHE A 135 -34.63 -9.45 7.17
C PHE A 135 -35.08 -9.88 5.76
N PRO A 136 -34.44 -10.92 5.17
CA PRO A 136 -34.92 -11.56 3.95
C PRO A 136 -36.40 -11.97 4.08
N ASN A 137 -37.18 -11.83 3.01
CA ASN A 137 -38.57 -12.27 3.03
C ASN A 137 -38.65 -13.82 3.06
N GLY A 138 -39.82 -14.36 3.38
CA GLY A 138 -40.01 -15.81 3.50
C GLY A 138 -39.68 -16.61 2.22
N GLY A 139 -39.87 -16.02 1.04
CA GLY A 139 -39.47 -16.62 -0.23
C GLY A 139 -37.96 -16.79 -0.34
N PHE A 140 -37.20 -15.74 -0.03
CA PHE A 140 -35.74 -15.79 0.00
C PHE A 140 -35.22 -16.72 1.09
N LEU A 141 -35.83 -16.74 2.28
CA LEU A 141 -35.44 -17.67 3.34
C LEU A 141 -35.63 -19.13 2.92
N ARG A 142 -36.72 -19.47 2.22
CA ARG A 142 -36.92 -20.81 1.65
C ARG A 142 -35.84 -21.16 0.63
N GLN A 143 -35.50 -20.23 -0.26
CA GLN A 143 -34.45 -20.41 -1.27
C GLN A 143 -33.06 -20.58 -0.62
N LEU A 144 -32.74 -19.77 0.38
CA LEU A 144 -31.49 -19.85 1.13
C LEU A 144 -31.38 -21.16 1.91
N ARG A 145 -32.47 -21.62 2.53
CA ARG A 145 -32.50 -22.95 3.18
C ARG A 145 -32.28 -24.08 2.16
N ALA A 146 -32.93 -24.02 1.00
CA ALA A 146 -32.72 -25.01 -0.05
C ALA A 146 -31.27 -25.01 -0.56
N LEU A 147 -30.65 -23.83 -0.67
CA LEU A 147 -29.24 -23.68 -0.98
C LEU A 147 -28.35 -24.32 0.08
N ASP A 148 -28.60 -24.07 1.37
CA ASP A 148 -27.82 -24.65 2.46
C ASP A 148 -27.86 -26.19 2.41
N VAL A 149 -29.05 -26.78 2.30
CA VAL A 149 -29.21 -28.25 2.14
C VAL A 149 -28.44 -28.76 0.92
N LYS A 150 -28.46 -28.04 -0.20
CA LYS A 150 -27.74 -28.42 -1.43
C LYS A 150 -26.22 -28.37 -1.24
N LEU A 151 -25.70 -27.37 -0.54
CA LEU A 151 -24.26 -27.20 -0.30
C LEU A 151 -23.73 -28.24 0.71
N ARG A 152 -24.57 -28.75 1.63
CA ARG A 152 -24.18 -29.78 2.61
C ARG A 152 -24.19 -31.21 2.09
N LYS A 153 -24.76 -31.43 0.91
CA LYS A 153 -24.81 -32.75 0.24
C LYS A 153 -23.65 -32.96 -0.75
N LYS A 154 -22.80 -31.96 -0.93
CA LYS A 154 -21.55 -32.07 -1.68
C LYS A 154 -20.41 -32.41 -0.73
#